data_AF-A0A0Q6ED21-F1
#
_entry.id   AF-A0A0Q6ED21-F1
#
_cell.length_a   1.000
_cell.length_b   1.000
_cell.length_c   1.000
_cell.angle_alpha   90.00
_cell.angle_beta   90.00
_cell.angle_gamma   90.00
#
_symmetry.space_group_name_H-M   'P 1'
#
loop_
_entity.id
_entity.type
_entity.pdbx_description
1 polymer ?
#
loop_
_entity_poly.entity_id
_entity_poly.type
_entity_poly.pdbx_seq_one_letter_code
_entity_poly.pdbx_strand_id
1 'polypeptide(L)'
;MSAVAETTDLRPKTRVRERAEEQSSAMDDTQQSAIRMLANDLHRLNQSVMRAVESGVSVELVRSARHHSGAGNWGDLLIPVVVKTES
;
A
#
# COMPACT_ATOMS: atom_id res chain seq x y z
N MET A 1 22.33 -17.20 -42.38
CA MET A 1 21.21 -16.35 -41.91
C MET A 1 20.54 -17.10 -40.77
N SER A 2 20.81 -16.71 -39.52
CA SER A 2 20.26 -17.37 -38.33
C SER A 2 19.12 -16.52 -37.79
N ALA A 3 17.91 -17.07 -37.78
CA ALA A 3 16.71 -16.40 -37.29
C ALA A 3 16.78 -16.30 -35.77
N VAL A 4 16.89 -15.08 -35.25
CA VAL A 4 16.76 -14.80 -33.82
C VAL A 4 15.27 -14.85 -33.51
N ALA A 5 14.83 -15.91 -32.83
CA ALA A 5 13.45 -16.04 -32.37
C ALA A 5 13.17 -14.95 -31.33
N GLU A 6 12.23 -14.09 -31.67
CA GLU A 6 11.67 -13.05 -30.82
C GLU A 6 11.06 -13.73 -29.58
N THR A 7 11.77 -13.65 -28.45
CA THR A 7 11.31 -14.22 -27.18
C THR A 7 10.16 -13.36 -26.70
N THR A 8 8.93 -13.80 -26.99
CA THR A 8 7.71 -13.12 -26.58
C THR A 8 7.71 -12.98 -25.07
N ASP A 9 7.54 -11.75 -24.60
CA ASP A 9 7.52 -11.33 -23.20
C ASP A 9 6.56 -12.21 -22.35
N LEU A 10 7.13 -13.22 -21.67
CA LEU A 10 6.43 -14.12 -20.74
C LEU A 10 6.20 -13.49 -19.36
N ARG A 11 6.20 -12.14 -19.24
CA ARG A 11 5.78 -11.51 -17.99
C ARG A 11 4.31 -11.87 -17.73
N PRO A 12 3.98 -12.48 -16.58
CA PRO A 12 2.59 -12.76 -16.23
C PRO A 12 1.80 -11.46 -16.32
N LYS A 13 0.79 -11.39 -17.18
CA LYS A 13 -0.13 -10.26 -17.21
C LYS A 13 -0.88 -10.23 -15.88
N THR A 14 -0.37 -9.45 -14.93
CA THR A 14 -0.99 -9.27 -13.63
C THR A 14 -2.36 -8.63 -13.87
N ARG A 15 -3.42 -9.40 -13.63
CA ARG A 15 -4.84 -9.00 -13.76
C ARG A 15 -5.25 -8.03 -12.64
N VAL A 16 -4.48 -6.96 -12.44
CA VAL A 16 -4.65 -6.02 -11.31
C VAL A 16 -6.03 -5.40 -11.34
N ARG A 17 -6.47 -4.97 -12.53
CA ARG A 17 -7.77 -4.33 -12.74
C ARG A 17 -8.93 -5.29 -12.50
N GLU A 18 -8.92 -6.46 -13.13
CA GLU A 18 -9.99 -7.45 -12.99
C GLU A 18 -10.12 -7.94 -11.54
N ARG A 19 -9.00 -8.16 -10.84
CA ARG A 19 -9.01 -8.51 -9.41
C ARG A 19 -9.58 -7.41 -8.53
N ALA A 20 -9.26 -6.15 -8.83
CA ALA A 20 -9.81 -5.01 -8.10
C ALA A 20 -11.33 -4.87 -8.33
N GLU A 21 -11.79 -5.09 -9.58
CA GLU A 21 -13.20 -5.07 -9.94
C GLU A 21 -13.97 -6.22 -9.27
N GLU A 22 -13.45 -7.46 -9.33
CA GLU A 22 -14.02 -8.63 -8.65
C GLU A 22 -14.11 -8.42 -7.14
N GLN A 23 -13.04 -7.96 -6.49
CA GLN A 23 -13.05 -7.66 -5.05
C GLN A 23 -14.05 -6.56 -4.70
N SER A 24 -14.18 -5.52 -5.53
CA SER A 24 -15.14 -4.44 -5.29
C SER A 24 -16.58 -4.94 -5.38
N SER A 25 -16.89 -5.84 -6.32
CA SER A 25 -18.24 -6.39 -6.52
C SER A 25 -18.70 -7.34 -5.40
N ALA A 26 -17.75 -7.89 -4.64
CA ALA A 26 -18.02 -8.75 -3.49
C ALA A 26 -18.19 -7.98 -2.17
N MET A 27 -17.90 -6.68 -2.16
CA MET A 27 -17.94 -5.83 -0.96
C MET A 27 -19.22 -5.00 -0.90
N ASP A 28 -19.78 -4.87 0.30
CA ASP A 28 -20.88 -3.94 0.52
C ASP A 28 -20.40 -2.47 0.44
N ASP A 29 -21.35 -1.54 0.28
CA ASP A 29 -21.05 -0.12 0.12
C ASP A 29 -20.28 0.47 1.32
N THR A 30 -20.51 -0.06 2.52
CA THR A 30 -19.81 0.40 3.73
C THR A 30 -18.35 -0.03 3.69
N GLN A 31 -18.07 -1.27 3.33
CA GLN A 31 -16.72 -1.80 3.14
C GLN A 31 -15.97 -1.03 2.04
N GLN A 32 -16.62 -0.79 0.90
CA GLN A 32 -16.02 0.00 -0.18
C GLN A 32 -15.69 1.43 0.26
N SER A 33 -16.59 2.07 1.00
CA SER A 33 -16.36 3.41 1.55
C SER A 33 -15.18 3.44 2.52
N ALA A 34 -15.11 2.46 3.45
CA ALA A 34 -14.02 2.33 4.40
C ALA A 34 -12.65 2.13 3.70
N ILE A 35 -12.60 1.33 2.63
CA ILE A 35 -11.38 1.11 1.83
C ILE A 35 -10.95 2.39 1.11
N ARG A 36 -11.90 3.14 0.52
CA ARG A 36 -11.60 4.43 -0.12
C ARG A 36 -11.05 5.43 0.88
N MET A 37 -11.63 5.50 2.08
CA MET A 37 -11.11 6.36 3.16
C MET A 37 -9.68 5.95 3.55
N LEU A 38 -9.45 4.66 3.81
CA LEU A 38 -8.13 4.14 4.15
C LEU A 38 -7.08 4.47 3.08
N ALA A 39 -7.42 4.32 1.79
CA ALA A 39 -6.52 4.65 0.69
C ALA A 39 -6.16 6.16 0.66
N ASN A 40 -7.15 7.02 0.90
CA ASN A 40 -6.95 8.47 0.98
C ASN A 40 -6.05 8.85 2.16
N ASP A 41 -6.28 8.25 3.33
CA ASP A 41 -5.50 8.52 4.54
C ASP A 41 -4.06 8.03 4.39
N LEU A 42 -3.86 6.85 3.78
CA LEU A 42 -2.53 6.35 3.46
C LEU A 42 -1.79 7.28 2.49
N HIS A 43 -2.47 7.80 1.47
CA HIS A 43 -1.87 8.78 0.56
C HIS A 43 -1.45 10.06 1.32
N ARG A 44 -2.31 10.57 2.21
CA ARG A 44 -1.98 11.74 3.05
C ARG A 44 -0.82 11.49 4.00
N LEU A 45 -0.73 10.28 4.58
CA LEU A 45 0.38 9.86 5.41
C LEU A 45 1.69 9.85 4.60
N ASN A 46 1.68 9.25 3.40
CA ASN A 46 2.85 9.23 2.52
C ASN A 46 3.34 10.64 2.17
N GLN A 47 2.42 11.56 1.87
CA GLN A 47 2.75 12.98 1.64
C GLN A 47 3.37 13.65 2.87
N SER A 48 2.91 13.28 4.07
CA SER A 48 3.45 13.82 5.33
C SER A 48 4.84 13.26 5.64
N VAL A 49 5.09 11.99 5.34
CA VAL A 49 6.42 11.37 5.42
C VAL A 49 7.39 12.08 4.48
N MET A 50 7.00 12.31 3.22
CA MET A 50 7.86 13.02 2.26
C MET A 50 8.25 14.41 2.75
N ARG A 51 7.29 15.20 3.26
CA ARG A 51 7.58 16.53 3.84
C ARG A 51 8.52 16.46 5.05
N ALA A 52 8.37 15.47 5.92
CA ALA A 52 9.28 15.30 7.05
C ALA A 52 10.70 14.99 6.56
N VAL A 53 10.84 14.13 5.54
CA VAL A 53 12.13 13.83 4.91
C VAL A 53 12.76 15.06 4.27
N GLU A 54 11.98 15.86 3.54
CA GLU A 54 12.43 17.13 2.96
C GLU A 54 12.86 18.15 4.03
N SER A 55 12.32 18.05 5.24
CA SER A 55 12.74 18.88 6.39
C SER A 55 14.01 18.40 7.10
N GLY A 56 14.62 17.29 6.64
CA GLY A 56 15.92 16.80 7.13
C GLY A 56 15.83 15.75 8.24
N VAL A 57 14.72 15.03 8.37
CA VAL A 57 14.60 13.88 9.30
C VAL A 57 14.29 12.59 8.55
N SER A 58 14.80 11.46 9.04
CA SER A 58 14.39 10.14 8.58
C SER A 58 13.11 9.70 9.31
N VAL A 59 12.21 9.02 8.61
CA VAL A 59 10.95 8.50 9.18
C VAL A 59 10.82 7.02 8.83
N GLU A 60 10.62 6.19 9.85
CA GLU A 60 10.30 4.77 9.73
C GLU A 60 8.90 4.52 10.30
N LEU A 61 8.06 3.76 9.59
CA LEU A 61 6.76 3.32 10.11
C LEU A 61 6.90 1.92 10.72
N VAL A 62 6.83 1.85 12.04
CA VAL A 62 6.96 0.59 12.78
C VAL A 62 5.58 0.11 13.21
N ARG A 63 5.31 -1.18 13.05
CA ARG A 63 4.08 -1.79 13.58
C ARG A 63 4.14 -1.86 15.11
N SER A 64 3.25 -1.13 15.78
CA SER A 64 3.13 -1.14 17.24
C SER A 64 2.17 -2.20 17.75
N ALA A 65 1.10 -2.47 16.99
CA ALA A 65 0.07 -3.42 17.35
C ALA A 65 -0.66 -3.94 16.10
N ARG A 66 -1.52 -4.92 16.31
CA ARG A 66 -2.49 -5.39 15.31
C ARG A 66 -3.87 -5.30 15.90
N HIS A 67 -4.76 -4.58 15.21
CA HIS A 67 -6.17 -4.58 15.54
C HIS A 67 -6.82 -5.84 14.96
N HIS A 68 -7.63 -6.52 15.77
CA HIS A 68 -8.43 -7.67 15.37
C HIS A 68 -9.90 -7.34 15.63
N SER A 69 -10.76 -7.58 14.63
CA SER A 69 -12.21 -7.31 14.78
C SER A 69 -12.95 -8.37 15.60
N GLY A 70 -12.29 -9.48 15.95
CA GLY A 70 -12.91 -10.67 16.56
C GLY A 70 -13.61 -11.60 15.56
N ALA A 71 -13.82 -11.17 14.31
CA ALA A 71 -14.47 -11.95 13.24
C ALA A 71 -13.49 -12.48 12.19
N GLY A 72 -12.19 -12.53 12.51
CA GLY A 72 -11.13 -13.01 11.62
C GLY A 72 -10.42 -11.92 10.80
N ASN A 73 -10.99 -10.70 10.71
CA ASN A 73 -10.35 -9.57 10.06
C ASN A 73 -9.34 -8.89 10.99
N TRP A 74 -8.24 -8.38 10.41
CA TRP A 74 -7.20 -7.69 11.15
C TRP A 74 -6.53 -6.60 10.32
N GLY A 75 -5.88 -5.65 11.01
CA GLY A 75 -5.12 -4.57 10.39
C GLY A 75 -3.98 -4.10 11.29
N ASP A 76 -2.89 -3.62 10.68
CA ASP A 76 -1.72 -3.16 11.41
C ASP A 76 -1.88 -1.71 11.86
N LEU A 77 -1.49 -1.45 13.11
CA LEU A 77 -1.39 -0.10 13.65
C LEU A 77 0.08 0.31 13.62
N LEU A 78 0.36 1.42 12.94
CA LEU A 78 1.71 1.92 12.71
C LEU A 78 1.98 3.14 13.59
N ILE A 79 3.22 3.25 14.07
CA ILE A 79 3.75 4.46 14.71
C ILE A 79 4.95 4.97 13.90
N PRO A 80 5.10 6.28 13.71
CA PRO A 80 6.31 6.84 13.12
C PRO A 80 7.43 6.88 14.16
N VAL A 81 8.59 6.33 13.80
CA VAL A 81 9.87 6.55 14.47
C VAL A 81 10.62 7.60 13.66
N VAL A 82 10.95 8.73 14.28
CA VAL A 82 11.60 9.87 13.62
C VAL A 82 13.01 10.01 14.15
N VAL A 83 13.99 10.01 13.26
CA VAL A 83 15.42 10.09 13.59
C VAL A 83 16.04 11.26 12.83
N LYS A 84 16.79 12.12 13.53
CA LYS A 84 17.64 13.11 12.88
C LYS A 84 19.02 12.49 12.66
N THR A 85 19.44 12.39 11.41
CA THR A 85 20.83 12.01 11.09
C THR A 85 21.71 13.23 11.37
N GLU A 86 22.69 13.11 12.26
CA GLU A 86 23.70 14.16 12.44
C GLU A 86 24.50 14.31 11.14
N SER A 87 24.71 15.56 10.72
CA SER A 87 25.50 15.93 9.55
C SER A 87 26.97 16.08 9.92
#